data_AF-A0A5J5HM89-F1
#
_entry.id   AF-A0A5J5HM89-F1
#
_cell.length_a   1.000
_cell.length_b   1.000
_cell.length_c   1.000
_cell.angle_alpha   90.00
_cell.angle_beta   90.00
_cell.angle_gamma   90.00
#
_symmetry.space_group_name_H-M   'P 1'
#
loop_
_entity.id
_entity.type
_entity.pdbx_description
1 polymer ?
#
loop_
_entity_poly.entity_id
_entity_poly.type
_entity_poly.pdbx_seq_one_letter_code
_entity_poly.pdbx_strand_id
1 'polypeptide(L)' 'MYTIIKKLLQQEWIYLHDRSDSRRKTYLLTKKGREVLEEDVKLRKVMIQLAETGLREG' A
#
# COMPACT_ATOMS: atom_id res chain seq x y z
N MET A 1 -6.99 11.19 2.55
CA MET A 1 -5.74 10.80 1.84
C MET A 1 -4.47 11.42 2.43
N TYR A 2 -4.42 12.73 2.73
CA TYR A 2 -3.19 13.38 3.22
C TYR A 2 -2.54 12.68 4.44
N THR A 3 -3.36 12.26 5.41
CA THR A 3 -2.88 11.53 6.60
C THR A 3 -2.23 10.18 6.26
N ILE A 4 -2.78 9.46 5.27
CA ILE A 4 -2.24 8.16 4.85
C ILE A 4 -0.89 8.38 4.16
N ILE A 5 -0.82 9.35 3.24
CA ILE A 5 0.44 9.70 2.56
C ILE A 5 1.51 10.10 3.58
N LYS A 6 1.17 10.92 4.59
CA LYS A 6 2.09 11.30 5.66
C LYS A 6 2.61 10.08 6.43
N LYS A 7 1.73 9.13 6.80
CA LYS A 7 2.12 7.90 7.47
C LYS A 7 3.05 7.04 6.60
N LEU A 8 2.74 6.88 5.31
CA LEU A 8 3.55 6.11 4.37
C LEU A 8 4.94 6.74 4.16
N LEU A 9 5.03 8.07 4.14
CA LEU A 9 6.30 8.80 4.13
C LEU A 9 7.08 8.59 5.43
N GLN A 10 6.42 8.70 6.60
CA GLN A 10 7.06 8.48 7.91
C GLN A 10 7.60 7.06 8.08
N GLN A 11 6.96 6.07 7.47
CA GLN A 11 7.42 4.67 7.47
C GLN A 11 8.47 4.39 6.39
N GLU A 12 8.79 5.38 5.56
CA GLU A 12 9.70 5.28 4.41
C GLU A 12 9.26 4.24 3.38
N TRP A 13 7.96 4.03 3.23
CA TRP A 13 7.41 3.11 2.22
C TRP A 13 7.25 3.79 0.86
N ILE A 14 7.13 5.12 0.85
CA ILE A 14 7.09 5.93 -0.36
C ILE A 14 8.05 7.11 -0.24
N TYR A 15 8.40 7.71 -1.38
CA TYR A 15 9.15 8.96 -1.46
C TYR A 15 8.57 9.87 -2.55
N LEU A 16 8.79 11.18 -2.43
CA LEU A 16 8.37 12.15 -3.44
C LEU A 16 9.34 12.09 -4.63
N HIS A 17 8.85 11.70 -5.80
CA HIS A 17 9.68 11.45 -6.99
C HIS A 17 9.96 12.72 -7.80
N ASP A 18 9.02 13.67 -7.84
CA ASP A 18 9.18 14.88 -8.63
C ASP A 18 8.61 16.11 -7.90
N ARG A 19 9.33 17.23 -8.04
CA ARG A 19 9.01 18.57 -7.54
C ARG A 19 8.83 19.59 -8.66
N SER A 20 8.98 19.19 -9.93
CA SER A 20 8.96 20.07 -11.10
C SER A 20 7.57 20.68 -11.36
N ASP A 21 6.49 19.92 -11.13
CA ASP A 21 5.11 20.41 -11.13
C ASP A 21 4.70 20.82 -9.70
N SER A 22 4.67 22.13 -9.43
CA SER A 22 4.35 22.68 -8.12
C SER A 22 2.93 22.36 -7.63
N ARG A 23 2.02 21.96 -8.52
CA ARG A 23 0.62 21.65 -8.18
C ARG A 23 0.39 20.16 -7.92
N ARG A 24 1.23 19.27 -8.44
CA ARG A 24 1.03 17.82 -8.33
C ARG A 24 2.22 17.13 -7.69
N LYS A 25 1.95 16.37 -6.62
CA LYS A 25 2.94 15.52 -5.95
C LYS A 25 2.80 14.09 -6.44
N THR A 26 3.87 13.54 -7.02
CA THR A 26 3.95 12.13 -7.42
C THR A 26 4.83 11.37 -6.45
N TYR A 27 4.29 10.30 -5.88
CA TYR A 27 5.02 9.45 -4.93
C TYR A 27 5.30 8.08 -5.55
N LEU A 28 6.50 7.55 -5.32
CA LEU A 28 6.88 6.21 -5.73
C LEU A 28 7.22 5.35 -4.52
N LEU A 29 7.12 4.03 -4.67
CA LEU A 29 7.49 3.06 -3.64
C LEU A 29 9.01 3.02 -3.46
N THR A 30 9.44 2.98 -2.20
CA THR A 30 10.80 2.56 -1.88
C THR A 30 10.93 1.04 -2.01
N LYS A 31 12.15 0.50 -1.91
CA LYS A 31 12.37 -0.95 -1.82
C LYS A 31 11.59 -1.55 -0.63
N LYS A 32 11.69 -0.94 0.55
CA LYS A 32 10.96 -1.33 1.76
C LYS A 32 9.45 -1.31 1.55
N GLY A 33 8.92 -0.25 0.92
CA GLY A 33 7.50 -0.16 0.63
C GLY A 33 7.00 -1.23 -0.34
N ARG A 34 7.83 -1.63 -1.31
CA ARG A 34 7.53 -2.75 -2.21
C ARG A 34 7.43 -4.06 -1.44
N GLU A 35 8.42 -4.38 -0.62
CA GLU A 35 8.43 -5.62 0.17
C GLU A 35 7.21 -5.71 1.09
N VAL A 36 6.87 -4.62 1.79
CA VAL A 36 5.67 -4.56 2.65
C VAL A 36 4.39 -4.75 1.85
N LEU A 37 4.27 -4.09 0.68
CA LEU A 37 3.09 -4.22 -0.18
C LEU A 37 2.94 -5.65 -0.71
N GLU A 38 4.04 -6.31 -1.06
CA GLU A 38 4.03 -7.69 -1.54
C GLU A 38 3.52 -8.65 -0.46
N GLU A 39 3.96 -8.50 0.78
CA GLU A 39 3.45 -9.30 1.91
C GLU A 39 1.97 -9.02 2.22
N ASP A 40 1.55 -7.75 2.19
CA ASP A 40 0.14 -7.37 2.38
C ASP A 40 -0.76 -7.98 1.30
N VAL A 41 -0.31 -8.01 0.04
CA VAL A 41 -1.04 -8.65 -1.06
C VAL A 41 -1.17 -10.16 -0.85
N LYS A 42 -0.12 -10.84 -0.37
CA LYS A 42 -0.19 -12.28 -0.04
C LYS A 42 -1.23 -12.54 1.05
N LEU A 43 -1.21 -11.75 2.12
CA LEU A 43 -2.16 -11.87 3.23
C LEU A 43 -3.60 -11.64 2.76
N ARG A 44 -3.85 -10.60 1.95
CA ARG A 44 -5.19 -10.31 1.41
C ARG A 44 -5.77 -11.46 0.59
N LYS A 45 -4.94 -12.17 -0.18
CA LYS A 45 -5.39 -13.35 -0.94
C LYS A 45 -5.90 -14.45 -0.01
N VAL A 46 -5.19 -14.71 1.09
CA VAL A 46 -5.62 -15.68 2.11
C VAL A 46 -6.92 -15.23 2.77
N MET A 47 -7.05 -13.94 3.13
CA MET A 47 -8.27 -13.41 3.72
C MET A 47 -9.48 -13.56 2.78
N ILE A 48 -9.29 -13.33 1.48
CA ILE A 48 -10.33 -13.53 0.47
C ILE A 48 -10.74 -15.01 0.42
N GLN A 49 -9.78 -15.93 0.37
CA GLN A 49 -10.08 -17.37 0.38
C GLN A 49 -10.87 -17.78 1.62
N LEU A 50 -10.49 -17.30 2.80
CA LEU A 50 -11.21 -17.57 4.04
C LEU A 50 -12.64 -17.02 4.01
N ALA A 51 -12.83 -15.80 3.51
CA ALA A 51 -14.15 -15.19 3.36
C ALA A 51 -15.03 -15.97 2.37
N GLU A 52 -14.47 -16.41 1.24
CA GLU A 52 -15.18 -17.24 0.26
C GLU A 52 -15.57 -18.61 0.82
N THR A 53 -14.70 -19.25 1.61
CA THR A 53 -15.02 -20.49 2.31
C THR A 53 -16.17 -20.28 3.29
N GLY A 54 -16.09 -19.23 4.12
CA GLY A 54 -17.15 -18.91 5.07
C GLY A 54 -18.51 -18.64 4.41
N LEU A 55 -18.52 -18.05 3.21
CA LEU A 55 -19.74 -17.85 2.42
C LEU A 55 -20.34 -19.14 1.84
N ARG A 56 -19.57 -20.22 1.70
CA ARG A 56 -20.07 -21.52 1.21
C ARG A 56 -20.59 -22.40 2.34
N GLU A 57 -20.16 -22.16 3.57
CA GLU A 57 -20.51 -22.94 4.76
C GLU A 57 -21.78 -22.42 5.47
N GLY A 58 -22.25 -21.21 5.14
CA GLY A 58 -23.50 -20.61 5.64
C GLY A 58 -24.62 -20.65 4.62
#